data_AF-R9KPQ4-F1
#
_entry.id   AF-R9KPQ4-F1
#
_cell.length_a   1.000
_cell.length_b   1.000
_cell.length_c   1.000
_cell.angle_alpha   90.00
_cell.angle_beta   90.00
_cell.angle_gamma   90.00
#
_symmetry.space_group_name_H-M   'P 1'
#
loop_
_entity.id
_entity.type
_entity.pdbx_description
1 polymer ?
#
loop_
_entity_poly.entity_id
_entity_poly.type
_entity_poly.pdbx_seq_one_letter_code
_entity_poly.pdbx_strand_id
1 'polypeptide(L)'
;MTKSALKRFAAVTVAAVLAVTVAECPTVPVHAETTLERLQRAKEEKEKTEDAKENTEDRKASLQITKNSLLGELGTLNDDLAAVSAKLETIEADIVTKQTEITQAQADLEQAKIVEREQYENMKLRIKTMYESGASYGYLNFLFNSDNFADFLNKSDYIEQINQYDQKMLRKYEESRKDVEQKEAQLTQELEDLHTLQEEVNAEKSKVAELVRKTSQNVASYSDQIADAEETIDALESMIDEQEQDIAALQKQYEEELAKSRLAAQSSWRDISEVKFEEGDRMLLANLIYCEAGAEPYSGQVAVGAVVINRVLSSRYPNTIVGVIYQNKQFSPVNDGHLALALANDRATASCYQAADEAMSGVTNVGHCVYFRTPIPGINGIRIGGHVFY
;
A
#
# COMPACT_ATOMS: atom_id res chain seq x y z
N MET A 1 18.80 -1.80 -7.17
CA MET A 1 18.74 -1.64 -5.70
C MET A 1 18.07 -2.86 -5.11
N THR A 2 18.72 -3.51 -4.14
CA THR A 2 18.43 -4.86 -3.66
C THR A 2 17.08 -4.96 -2.94
N LYS A 3 16.33 -6.05 -3.18
CA LYS A 3 15.01 -6.40 -2.62
C LYS A 3 14.92 -6.33 -1.07
N SER A 4 16.04 -6.20 -0.35
CA SER A 4 16.05 -6.04 1.11
C SER A 4 15.84 -4.60 1.60
N ALA A 5 16.03 -3.59 0.73
CA ALA A 5 15.89 -2.18 1.11
C ALA A 5 14.42 -1.70 1.08
N LEU A 6 13.60 -2.21 0.17
CA LEU A 6 12.16 -1.88 0.11
C LEU A 6 11.34 -2.55 1.23
N LYS A 7 11.74 -3.76 1.66
CA LYS A 7 11.14 -4.46 2.81
C LYS A 7 11.26 -3.69 4.13
N ARG A 8 12.25 -2.78 4.24
CA ARG A 8 12.44 -1.92 5.41
C ARG A 8 11.63 -0.62 5.36
N PHE A 9 11.09 -0.23 4.21
CA PHE A 9 10.27 0.99 4.08
C PHE A 9 8.76 0.69 4.19
N ALA A 10 8.31 -0.47 3.71
CA ALA A 10 6.90 -0.89 3.86
C ALA A 10 6.56 -1.36 5.30
N ALA A 11 7.53 -1.91 6.04
CA ALA A 11 7.36 -2.24 7.46
C ALA A 11 7.29 -1.00 8.38
N VAL A 12 7.59 0.20 7.86
CA VAL A 12 7.60 1.45 8.64
C VAL A 12 6.25 2.17 8.59
N THR A 13 5.39 1.88 7.61
CA THR A 13 4.05 2.50 7.53
C THR A 13 2.96 1.73 8.29
N VAL A 14 3.13 0.43 8.54
CA VAL A 14 2.24 -0.34 9.43
C VAL A 14 2.60 -0.14 10.92
N ALA A 15 3.85 0.24 11.21
CA ALA A 15 4.28 0.63 12.57
C ALA A 15 3.79 2.03 12.99
N ALA A 16 3.24 2.84 12.08
CA ALA A 16 2.83 4.22 12.36
C ALA A 16 1.43 4.35 12.98
N VAL A 17 0.63 3.28 13.00
CA VAL A 17 -0.64 3.23 13.76
C VAL A 17 -0.47 2.53 15.12
N LEU A 18 0.67 1.87 15.36
CA LEU A 18 1.00 1.18 16.61
C LEU A 18 1.97 1.95 17.52
N ALA A 19 2.24 3.23 17.24
CA ALA A 19 3.08 4.10 18.06
C ALA A 19 2.26 5.08 18.90
N VAL A 20 1.28 4.58 19.65
CA VAL A 20 0.69 5.31 20.77
C VAL A 20 1.39 4.90 22.06
N THR A 21 2.38 5.73 22.41
CA THR A 21 2.81 6.06 23.77
C THR A 21 3.34 4.94 24.68
N VAL A 22 4.66 4.73 24.66
CA VAL A 22 5.39 4.23 25.83
C VAL A 22 5.66 5.41 26.76
N ALA A 23 4.82 5.52 27.79
CA ALA A 23 5.13 5.91 29.17
C ALA A 23 6.14 7.05 29.43
N GLU A 24 5.61 8.26 29.60
CA GLU A 24 5.84 9.00 30.85
C GLU A 24 4.57 8.83 31.68
N CYS A 25 4.68 8.19 32.85
CA CYS A 25 3.55 7.87 33.72
C CYS A 25 3.33 9.01 34.73
N PRO A 26 2.37 9.94 34.52
CA PRO A 26 1.77 10.62 35.64
C PRO A 26 0.99 9.55 36.43
N THR A 27 1.29 9.41 37.71
CA THR A 27 0.56 8.53 38.63
C THR A 27 -0.86 9.05 38.81
N VAL A 28 -1.76 8.68 37.89
CA VAL A 28 -3.20 8.85 38.03
C VAL A 28 -3.72 7.66 38.85
N PRO A 29 -4.59 7.88 39.86
CA PRO A 29 -5.15 6.77 40.63
C PRO A 29 -5.87 5.82 39.67
N VAL A 30 -5.38 4.58 39.59
CA VAL A 30 -5.97 3.50 38.80
C VAL A 30 -7.34 3.18 39.40
N HIS A 31 -8.39 3.73 38.80
CA HIS A 31 -9.74 3.22 39.01
C HIS A 31 -9.78 1.81 38.43
N ALA A 32 -10.05 0.80 39.27
CA ALA A 32 -10.25 -0.57 38.81
C ALA A 32 -11.43 -0.61 37.83
N GLU A 33 -11.15 -0.91 36.57
CA GLU A 33 -12.14 -0.95 35.51
C GLU A 33 -13.15 -2.09 35.72
N THR A 34 -14.41 -1.83 35.38
CA THR A 34 -15.47 -2.83 35.48
C THR A 34 -15.30 -4.03 34.56
N THR A 35 -15.95 -5.14 34.90
CA THR A 35 -16.37 -6.16 33.92
C THR A 35 -17.27 -5.59 32.79
N LEU A 36 -18.23 -4.70 33.10
CA LEU A 36 -19.10 -4.03 32.10
C LEU A 36 -18.35 -3.06 31.17
N GLU A 37 -17.55 -2.13 31.71
CA GLU A 37 -16.68 -1.25 30.92
C GLU A 37 -15.68 -2.05 30.07
N ARG A 38 -15.05 -3.10 30.63
CA ARG A 38 -14.17 -3.99 29.86
C ARG A 38 -14.91 -4.67 28.72
N LEU A 39 -16.15 -5.12 28.96
CA LEU A 39 -16.99 -5.73 27.93
C LEU A 39 -17.39 -4.71 26.85
N GLN A 40 -17.72 -3.47 27.24
CA GLN A 40 -18.03 -2.40 26.29
C GLN A 40 -16.81 -2.03 25.46
N ARG A 41 -15.65 -1.83 26.10
CA ARG A 41 -14.39 -1.55 25.41
C ARG A 41 -14.01 -2.68 24.45
N ALA A 42 -14.10 -3.94 24.86
CA ALA A 42 -13.79 -5.07 23.99
C ALA A 42 -14.72 -5.10 22.76
N LYS A 43 -16.01 -4.76 22.92
CA LYS A 43 -16.94 -4.62 21.79
C LYS A 43 -16.59 -3.44 20.87
N GLU A 44 -16.23 -2.30 21.42
CA GLU A 44 -15.79 -1.13 20.64
C GLU A 44 -14.47 -1.39 19.89
N GLU A 45 -13.53 -2.12 20.50
CA GLU A 45 -12.28 -2.55 19.85
C GLU A 45 -12.56 -3.55 18.72
N LYS A 46 -13.52 -4.47 18.91
CA LYS A 46 -13.99 -5.35 17.86
C LYS A 46 -14.60 -4.58 16.69
N GLU A 47 -15.50 -3.65 16.96
CA GLU A 47 -16.14 -2.81 15.92
C GLU A 47 -15.08 -2.04 15.10
N LYS A 48 -14.07 -1.45 15.75
CA LYS A 48 -12.94 -0.80 15.05
C LYS A 48 -12.14 -1.77 14.17
N THR A 49 -12.02 -3.02 14.61
CA THR A 49 -11.29 -4.06 13.86
C THR A 49 -12.10 -4.54 12.66
N GLU A 50 -13.42 -4.67 12.81
CA GLU A 50 -14.38 -4.93 11.72
C GLU A 50 -14.38 -3.78 10.69
N ASP A 51 -14.44 -2.53 11.15
CA ASP A 51 -14.33 -1.35 10.27
C ASP A 51 -12.99 -1.34 9.50
N ALA A 52 -11.88 -1.67 10.17
CA ALA A 52 -10.57 -1.75 9.53
C ALA A 52 -10.52 -2.85 8.46
N LYS A 53 -11.19 -3.98 8.70
CA LYS A 53 -11.32 -5.08 7.74
C LYS A 53 -12.14 -4.64 6.52
N GLU A 54 -13.32 -4.05 6.73
CA GLU A 54 -14.19 -3.56 5.64
C GLU A 54 -13.46 -2.53 4.76
N ASN A 55 -12.78 -1.55 5.38
CA ASN A 55 -11.97 -0.58 4.65
C ASN A 55 -10.85 -1.23 3.82
N THR A 56 -10.26 -2.32 4.32
CA THR A 56 -9.21 -3.06 3.61
C THR A 56 -9.79 -3.89 2.45
N GLU A 57 -10.97 -4.47 2.61
CA GLU A 57 -11.72 -5.16 1.55
C GLU A 57 -12.13 -4.20 0.42
N ASP A 58 -12.63 -3.02 0.75
CA ASP A 58 -12.98 -1.97 -0.22
C ASP A 58 -11.75 -1.50 -1.02
N ARG A 59 -10.62 -1.33 -0.32
CA ARG A 59 -9.35 -1.01 -0.96
C ARG A 59 -8.91 -2.14 -1.89
N LYS A 60 -8.98 -3.40 -1.46
CA LYS A 60 -8.67 -4.57 -2.30
C LYS A 60 -9.53 -4.61 -3.56
N ALA A 61 -10.84 -4.39 -3.43
CA ALA A 61 -11.76 -4.34 -4.57
C ALA A 61 -11.39 -3.22 -5.56
N SER A 62 -11.07 -2.03 -5.06
CA SER A 62 -10.62 -0.89 -5.87
C SER A 62 -9.30 -1.19 -6.61
N LEU A 63 -8.36 -1.86 -5.95
CA LEU A 63 -7.10 -2.31 -6.58
C LEU A 63 -7.36 -3.36 -7.67
N GLN A 64 -8.28 -4.30 -7.43
CA GLN A 64 -8.67 -5.32 -8.42
C GLN A 64 -9.32 -4.70 -9.66
N ILE A 65 -10.22 -3.73 -9.49
CA ILE A 65 -10.83 -2.99 -10.60
C ILE A 65 -9.74 -2.32 -11.44
N THR A 66 -8.82 -1.61 -10.78
CA THR A 66 -7.71 -0.93 -11.46
C THR A 66 -6.79 -1.91 -12.19
N LYS A 67 -6.43 -3.03 -11.56
CA LYS A 67 -5.62 -4.11 -12.17
C LYS A 67 -6.31 -4.68 -13.41
N ASN A 68 -7.61 -4.92 -13.35
CA ASN A 68 -8.37 -5.47 -14.47
C ASN A 68 -8.48 -4.46 -15.63
N SER A 69 -8.63 -3.17 -15.34
CA SER A 69 -8.55 -2.11 -16.35
C SER A 69 -7.20 -2.12 -17.06
N LEU A 70 -6.10 -2.18 -16.29
CA LEU A 70 -4.75 -2.24 -16.85
C LEU A 70 -4.47 -3.52 -17.65
N LEU A 71 -5.06 -4.65 -17.25
CA LEU A 71 -5.01 -5.88 -18.05
C LEU A 71 -5.74 -5.73 -19.39
N GLY A 72 -6.87 -5.01 -19.39
CA GLY A 72 -7.57 -4.62 -20.62
C GLY A 72 -6.70 -3.73 -21.51
N GLU A 73 -6.08 -2.69 -20.94
CA GLU A 73 -5.13 -1.82 -21.65
C GLU A 73 -3.92 -2.59 -22.20
N LEU A 74 -3.41 -3.58 -21.47
CA LEU A 74 -2.33 -4.43 -21.94
C LEU A 74 -2.78 -5.30 -23.12
N GLY A 75 -4.03 -5.77 -23.11
CA GLY A 75 -4.64 -6.46 -24.24
C GLY A 75 -4.70 -5.58 -25.48
N THR A 76 -5.23 -4.36 -25.37
CA THR A 76 -5.27 -3.41 -26.49
C THR A 76 -3.88 -3.04 -26.98
N LEU A 77 -2.92 -2.88 -26.06
CA LEU A 77 -1.55 -2.54 -26.42
C LEU A 77 -0.84 -3.71 -27.15
N ASN A 78 -1.18 -4.96 -26.84
CA ASN A 78 -0.70 -6.11 -27.60
C ASN A 78 -1.29 -6.15 -29.02
N ASP A 79 -2.57 -5.80 -29.18
CA ASP A 79 -3.19 -5.67 -30.50
C ASP A 79 -2.55 -4.54 -31.31
N ASP A 80 -2.32 -3.38 -30.68
CA ASP A 80 -1.59 -2.26 -31.27
C ASP A 80 -0.16 -2.66 -31.65
N LEU A 81 0.54 -3.42 -30.80
CA LEU A 81 1.88 -3.92 -31.09
C LEU A 81 1.88 -4.86 -32.31
N ALA A 82 0.86 -5.71 -32.47
CA ALA A 82 0.72 -6.55 -33.66
C ALA A 82 0.50 -5.71 -34.93
N ALA A 83 -0.36 -4.69 -34.84
CA ALA A 83 -0.61 -3.76 -35.95
C ALA A 83 0.63 -2.93 -36.31
N VAL A 84 1.37 -2.44 -35.30
CA VAL A 84 2.64 -1.73 -35.48
C VAL A 84 3.69 -2.66 -36.08
N SER A 85 3.79 -3.91 -35.61
CA SER A 85 4.74 -4.89 -36.16
C SER A 85 4.48 -5.16 -37.64
N ALA A 86 3.22 -5.31 -38.06
CA ALA A 86 2.87 -5.47 -39.47
C ALA A 86 3.20 -4.22 -40.30
N LYS A 87 2.95 -3.01 -39.77
CA LYS A 87 3.36 -1.76 -40.43
C LYS A 87 4.87 -1.64 -40.56
N LEU A 88 5.60 -2.03 -39.51
CA LEU A 88 7.06 -2.02 -39.50
C LEU A 88 7.63 -2.99 -40.54
N GLU A 89 7.04 -4.16 -40.72
CA GLU A 89 7.44 -5.10 -41.78
C GLU A 89 7.29 -4.48 -43.17
N THR A 90 6.18 -3.78 -43.43
CA THR A 90 5.98 -3.03 -44.68
C THR A 90 7.02 -1.92 -44.84
N ILE A 91 7.24 -1.10 -43.80
CA ILE A 91 8.21 0.01 -43.85
C ILE A 91 9.64 -0.50 -44.04
N GLU A 92 10.00 -1.61 -43.40
CA GLU A 92 11.32 -2.24 -43.57
C GLU A 92 11.50 -2.76 -45.00
N ALA A 93 10.46 -3.31 -45.63
CA ALA A 93 10.49 -3.68 -47.04
C ALA A 93 10.61 -2.46 -47.97
N ASP A 94 9.92 -1.36 -47.66
CA ASP A 94 10.01 -0.11 -48.40
C ASP A 94 11.42 0.51 -48.28
N ILE A 95 12.03 0.47 -47.09
CA ILE A 95 13.42 0.89 -46.84
C ILE A 95 14.39 0.10 -47.71
N VAL A 96 14.24 -1.23 -47.80
CA VAL A 96 15.11 -2.08 -48.65
C VAL A 96 14.94 -1.73 -50.12
N THR A 97 13.69 -1.50 -50.56
CA THR A 97 13.38 -1.10 -51.93
C THR A 97 14.01 0.26 -52.26
N LYS A 98 13.78 1.27 -51.41
CA LYS A 98 14.34 2.62 -51.55
C LYS A 98 15.86 2.61 -51.52
N GLN A 99 16.49 1.80 -50.67
CA GLN A 99 17.95 1.66 -50.63
C GLN A 99 18.51 1.09 -51.94
N THR A 100 17.78 0.18 -52.58
CA THR A 100 18.12 -0.37 -53.90
C THR A 100 17.99 0.68 -54.99
N GLU A 101 16.88 1.43 -54.99
CA GLU A 101 16.63 2.56 -55.90
C GLU A 101 17.72 3.63 -55.79
N ILE A 102 18.07 4.03 -54.57
CA ILE A 102 19.16 4.98 -54.28
C ILE A 102 20.50 4.49 -54.82
N THR A 103 20.79 3.19 -54.66
CA THR A 103 22.03 2.59 -55.18
C THR A 103 22.07 2.67 -56.71
N GLN A 104 20.95 2.41 -57.36
CA GLN A 104 20.83 2.55 -58.82
C GLN A 104 20.93 4.02 -59.25
N ALA A 105 20.25 4.93 -58.57
CA ALA A 105 20.28 6.37 -58.85
C ALA A 105 21.69 6.96 -58.69
N GLN A 106 22.47 6.50 -57.70
CA GLN A 106 23.88 6.85 -57.55
C GLN A 106 24.73 6.39 -58.73
N ALA A 107 24.51 5.17 -59.23
CA ALA A 107 25.21 4.65 -60.39
C ALA A 107 24.85 5.44 -61.67
N ASP A 108 23.56 5.71 -61.87
CA ASP A 108 23.05 6.47 -63.02
C ASP A 108 23.53 7.92 -63.00
N LEU A 109 23.61 8.53 -61.82
CA LEU A 109 24.18 9.86 -61.61
C LEU A 109 25.67 9.89 -61.93
N GLU A 110 26.44 8.90 -61.47
CA GLU A 110 27.87 8.83 -61.76
C GLU A 110 28.11 8.66 -63.27
N GLN A 111 27.31 7.83 -63.93
CA GLN A 111 27.37 7.68 -65.39
C GLN A 111 27.01 8.99 -66.11
N ALA A 112 25.99 9.72 -65.65
CA ALA A 112 25.61 11.02 -66.21
C ALA A 112 26.73 12.05 -66.03
N LYS A 113 27.38 12.09 -64.87
CA LYS A 113 28.55 12.94 -64.60
C LYS A 113 29.74 12.63 -65.49
N ILE A 114 29.98 11.36 -65.80
CA ILE A 114 31.02 10.95 -66.75
C ILE A 114 30.71 11.51 -68.14
N VAL A 115 29.48 11.33 -68.63
CA VAL A 115 29.04 11.84 -69.95
C VAL A 115 29.13 13.36 -70.01
N GLU A 116 28.67 14.06 -68.99
CA GLU A 116 28.76 15.52 -68.86
C GLU A 116 30.22 15.99 -68.93
N ARG A 117 31.13 15.33 -68.20
CA ARG A 117 32.55 15.66 -68.16
C ARG A 117 33.24 15.43 -69.52
N GLU A 118 32.91 14.33 -70.20
CA GLU A 118 33.42 14.06 -71.54
C GLU A 118 32.94 15.11 -72.55
N GLN A 119 31.65 15.48 -72.50
CA GLN A 119 31.10 16.54 -73.35
C GLN A 119 31.76 17.89 -73.07
N TYR A 120 32.01 18.22 -71.79
CA TYR A 120 32.73 19.43 -71.39
C TYR A 120 34.15 19.49 -71.95
N GLU A 121 34.94 18.42 -71.76
CA GLU A 121 36.33 18.38 -72.27
C GLU A 121 36.38 18.39 -73.80
N ASN A 122 35.45 17.71 -74.48
CA ASN A 122 35.32 17.78 -75.94
C ASN A 122 34.97 19.20 -76.42
N MET A 123 34.04 19.88 -75.74
CA MET A 123 33.66 21.26 -76.06
C MET A 123 34.83 22.23 -75.85
N LYS A 124 35.55 22.08 -74.74
CA LYS A 124 36.75 22.84 -74.42
C LYS A 124 37.85 22.62 -75.45
N LEU A 125 38.11 21.38 -75.85
CA LEU A 125 39.06 21.06 -76.92
C LEU A 125 38.62 21.70 -78.23
N ARG A 126 37.34 21.59 -78.59
CA ARG A 126 36.78 22.20 -79.82
C ARG A 126 36.95 23.72 -79.84
N ILE A 127 36.61 24.41 -78.75
CA ILE A 127 36.79 25.86 -78.60
C ILE A 127 38.28 26.24 -78.68
N LYS A 128 39.15 25.47 -78.00
CA LYS A 128 40.60 25.67 -78.05
C LYS A 128 41.14 25.51 -79.47
N THR A 129 40.76 24.43 -80.18
CA THR A 129 41.15 24.20 -81.58
C THR A 129 40.67 25.33 -82.47
N MET A 130 39.42 25.78 -82.32
CA MET A 130 38.93 26.96 -83.05
C MET A 130 39.81 28.19 -82.78
N TYR A 131 40.13 28.48 -81.52
CA TYR A 131 40.99 29.62 -81.18
C TYR A 131 42.41 29.49 -81.76
N GLU A 132 43.07 28.34 -81.56
CA GLU A 132 44.46 28.07 -81.98
C GLU A 132 44.62 27.97 -83.51
N SER A 133 43.62 27.46 -84.23
CA SER A 133 43.63 27.45 -85.70
C SER A 133 43.41 28.84 -86.32
N GLY A 134 43.34 29.91 -85.51
CA GLY A 134 43.15 31.29 -85.94
C GLY A 134 41.68 31.67 -86.21
N ALA A 135 40.70 30.93 -85.65
CA ALA A 135 39.29 31.06 -86.03
C ALA A 135 38.55 32.30 -85.51
N SER A 136 39.17 33.19 -84.72
CA SER A 136 38.59 34.53 -84.51
C SER A 136 38.48 35.31 -85.84
N TYR A 137 39.27 34.95 -86.86
CA TYR A 137 39.13 35.39 -88.26
C TYR A 137 39.04 34.22 -89.27
N GLY A 138 39.14 32.96 -88.81
CA GLY A 138 39.41 31.78 -89.66
C GLY A 138 38.23 31.17 -90.41
N TYR A 139 36.97 31.31 -89.98
CA TYR A 139 35.84 30.89 -90.83
C TYR A 139 35.65 31.86 -92.01
N LEU A 140 35.80 33.16 -91.77
CA LEU A 140 35.80 34.17 -92.83
C LEU A 140 37.01 33.98 -93.76
N ASN A 141 38.19 33.70 -93.20
CA ASN A 141 39.39 33.46 -94.01
C ASN A 141 39.31 32.12 -94.79
N PHE A 142 38.77 31.05 -94.22
CA PHE A 142 38.51 29.79 -94.92
C PHE A 142 37.50 29.97 -96.06
N LEU A 143 36.44 30.75 -95.80
CA LEU A 143 35.41 31.07 -96.80
C LEU A 143 35.95 31.96 -97.94
N PHE A 144 36.72 33.00 -97.63
CA PHE A 144 37.28 33.93 -98.64
C PHE A 144 38.52 33.41 -99.36
N ASN A 145 39.19 32.38 -98.83
CA ASN A 145 40.24 31.62 -99.52
C ASN A 145 39.64 30.50 -100.38
N SER A 146 38.68 30.86 -101.24
CA SER A 146 38.00 29.95 -102.18
C SER A 146 38.53 30.12 -103.60
N ASP A 147 38.79 29.02 -104.31
CA ASP A 147 39.37 29.06 -105.67
C ASP A 147 38.37 29.50 -106.75
N ASN A 148 37.07 29.24 -106.53
CA ASN A 148 35.97 29.62 -107.41
C ASN A 148 34.63 29.67 -106.66
N PHE A 149 33.56 30.11 -107.34
CA PHE A 149 32.24 30.27 -106.72
C PHE A 149 31.61 28.96 -106.20
N ALA A 150 31.87 27.82 -106.85
CA ALA A 150 31.37 26.53 -106.36
C ALA A 150 32.11 26.07 -105.10
N ASP A 151 33.42 26.29 -105.03
CA ASP A 151 34.24 26.05 -103.84
C ASP A 151 33.82 26.95 -102.66
N PHE A 152 33.51 28.23 -102.93
CA PHE A 152 32.93 29.14 -101.95
C PHE A 152 31.62 28.63 -101.35
N LEU A 153 30.68 28.18 -102.20
CA LEU A 153 29.39 27.65 -101.74
C LEU A 153 29.54 26.36 -100.93
N ASN A 154 30.41 25.44 -101.36
CA ASN A 154 30.69 24.22 -100.60
C ASN A 154 31.31 24.53 -99.23
N LYS A 155 32.21 25.52 -99.16
CA LYS A 155 32.81 25.98 -97.90
C LYS A 155 31.79 26.68 -96.99
N SER A 156 30.84 27.45 -97.53
CA SER A 156 29.76 28.04 -96.72
C SER A 156 28.85 26.97 -96.12
N ASP A 157 28.45 25.98 -96.91
CA ASP A 157 27.65 24.84 -96.43
C ASP A 157 28.40 24.06 -95.35
N TYR A 158 29.71 23.87 -95.49
CA TYR A 158 30.53 23.17 -94.49
C TYR A 158 30.63 23.96 -93.17
N ILE A 159 30.82 25.28 -93.24
CA ILE A 159 30.82 26.14 -92.04
C ILE A 159 29.45 26.11 -91.35
N GLU A 160 28.36 26.16 -92.12
CA GLU A 160 27.01 26.08 -91.56
C GLU A 160 26.77 24.74 -90.85
N GLN A 161 27.12 23.62 -91.48
CA GLN A 161 27.00 22.28 -90.88
C GLN A 161 27.82 22.17 -89.58
N ILE A 162 29.03 22.71 -89.57
CA ILE A 162 29.88 22.76 -88.37
C ILE A 162 29.22 23.57 -87.26
N ASN A 163 28.72 24.78 -87.57
CA ASN A 163 28.09 25.64 -86.57
C ASN A 163 26.84 24.97 -85.98
N GLN A 164 26.00 24.38 -86.83
CA GLN A 164 24.84 23.60 -86.41
C GLN A 164 25.23 22.43 -85.51
N TYR A 165 26.32 21.73 -85.83
CA TYR A 165 26.85 20.64 -85.00
C TYR A 165 27.36 21.13 -83.65
N ASP A 166 28.16 22.20 -83.62
CA ASP A 166 28.70 22.78 -82.38
C ASP A 166 27.57 23.28 -81.47
N GLN A 167 26.56 23.98 -82.02
CA GLN A 167 25.35 24.37 -81.28
C GLN A 167 24.55 23.16 -80.77
N LYS A 168 24.48 22.08 -81.56
CA LYS A 168 23.83 20.83 -81.13
C LYS A 168 24.59 20.18 -79.97
N MET A 169 25.92 20.16 -80.01
CA MET A 169 26.74 19.61 -78.92
C MET A 169 26.64 20.46 -77.65
N LEU A 170 26.59 21.79 -77.78
CA LEU A 170 26.40 22.68 -76.63
C LEU A 170 25.04 22.43 -75.96
N ARG A 171 23.96 22.32 -76.76
CA ARG A 171 22.64 21.95 -76.24
C ARG A 171 22.63 20.61 -75.52
N LYS A 172 23.30 19.58 -76.08
CA LYS A 172 23.44 18.29 -75.40
C LYS A 172 24.19 18.39 -74.06
N TYR A 173 25.20 19.25 -73.98
CA TYR A 173 25.92 19.52 -72.75
C TYR A 173 25.05 20.24 -71.72
N GLU A 174 24.30 21.27 -72.12
CA GLU A 174 23.34 21.95 -71.25
C GLU A 174 22.26 20.99 -70.73
N GLU A 175 21.74 20.11 -71.59
CA GLU A 175 20.79 19.05 -71.22
C GLU A 175 21.41 18.07 -70.21
N SER A 176 22.64 17.62 -70.44
CA SER A 176 23.35 16.70 -69.54
C SER A 176 23.65 17.34 -68.18
N ARG A 177 24.05 18.63 -68.17
CA ARG A 177 24.21 19.43 -66.94
C ARG A 177 22.94 19.47 -66.12
N LYS A 178 21.80 19.74 -66.78
CA LYS A 178 20.50 19.81 -66.12
C LYS A 178 20.05 18.45 -65.59
N ASP A 179 20.28 17.37 -66.34
CA ASP A 179 20.01 16.00 -65.90
C ASP A 179 20.79 15.64 -64.62
N VAL A 180 22.09 15.95 -64.59
CA VAL A 180 22.94 15.74 -63.41
C VAL A 180 22.43 16.53 -62.21
N GLU A 181 22.11 17.81 -62.37
CA GLU A 181 21.58 18.65 -61.29
C GLU A 181 20.24 18.12 -60.75
N GLN A 182 19.34 17.68 -61.64
CA GLN A 182 18.07 17.08 -61.24
C GLN A 182 18.25 15.76 -60.48
N LYS A 183 19.15 14.89 -60.95
CA LYS A 183 19.47 13.62 -60.28
C LYS A 183 20.15 13.83 -58.92
N GLU A 184 21.05 14.81 -58.79
CA GLU A 184 21.65 15.16 -57.49
C GLU A 184 20.59 15.62 -56.49
N ALA A 185 19.67 16.49 -56.92
CA ALA A 185 18.58 16.98 -56.08
C ALA A 185 17.63 15.83 -55.66
N GLN A 186 17.25 14.97 -56.61
CA GLN A 186 16.40 13.80 -56.34
C GLN A 186 17.06 12.84 -55.36
N LEU A 187 18.32 12.47 -55.59
CA LEU A 187 19.07 11.57 -54.70
C LEU A 187 19.19 12.14 -53.28
N THR A 188 19.41 13.44 -53.15
CA THR A 188 19.48 14.11 -51.83
C THR A 188 18.14 13.99 -51.09
N GLN A 189 17.03 14.25 -51.78
CA GLN A 189 15.69 14.10 -51.20
C GLN A 189 15.41 12.64 -50.81
N GLU A 190 15.77 11.67 -51.65
CA GLU A 190 15.54 10.24 -51.37
C GLU A 190 16.33 9.75 -50.15
N LEU A 191 17.55 10.26 -49.94
CA LEU A 191 18.37 9.97 -48.75
C LEU A 191 17.76 10.57 -47.48
N GLU A 192 17.20 11.78 -47.56
CA GLU A 192 16.51 12.44 -46.44
C GLU A 192 15.21 11.69 -46.07
N ASP A 193 14.42 11.32 -47.08
CA ASP A 193 13.22 10.50 -46.89
C ASP A 193 13.58 9.17 -46.20
N LEU A 194 14.60 8.47 -46.70
CA LEU A 194 15.05 7.19 -46.13
C LEU A 194 15.45 7.32 -44.66
N HIS A 195 16.22 8.36 -44.32
CA HIS A 195 16.62 8.63 -42.94
C HIS A 195 15.40 8.88 -42.05
N THR A 196 14.45 9.68 -42.53
CA THR A 196 13.20 9.97 -41.81
C THR A 196 12.41 8.69 -41.53
N LEU A 197 12.24 7.81 -42.53
CA LEU A 197 11.57 6.51 -42.33
C LEU A 197 12.29 5.65 -41.27
N GLN A 198 13.63 5.63 -41.28
CA GLN A 198 14.41 4.88 -40.28
C GLN A 198 14.24 5.43 -38.86
N GLU A 199 14.18 6.76 -38.70
CA GLU A 199 13.93 7.39 -37.40
C GLU A 199 12.52 7.08 -36.87
N GLU A 200 11.49 7.18 -37.72
CA GLU A 200 10.10 6.87 -37.37
C GLU A 200 9.93 5.43 -36.89
N VAL A 201 10.55 4.47 -37.58
CA VAL A 201 10.55 3.05 -37.19
C VAL A 201 11.13 2.85 -35.78
N ASN A 202 12.29 3.45 -35.51
CA ASN A 202 12.98 3.30 -34.22
C ASN A 202 12.22 3.97 -33.08
N ALA A 203 11.63 5.13 -33.34
CA ALA A 203 10.80 5.87 -32.38
C ALA A 203 9.55 5.06 -32.00
N GLU A 204 8.82 4.52 -32.98
CA GLU A 204 7.58 3.79 -32.71
C GLU A 204 7.84 2.47 -31.97
N LYS A 205 8.89 1.70 -32.37
CA LYS A 205 9.34 0.50 -31.64
C LYS A 205 9.63 0.80 -30.17
N SER A 206 10.36 1.88 -29.91
CA SER A 206 10.76 2.27 -28.55
C SER A 206 9.56 2.67 -27.69
N LYS A 207 8.65 3.46 -28.26
CA LYS A 207 7.44 3.95 -27.58
C LYS A 207 6.53 2.81 -27.13
N VAL A 208 6.23 1.86 -28.02
CA VAL A 208 5.35 0.72 -27.68
C VAL A 208 6.01 -0.18 -26.63
N ALA A 209 7.30 -0.48 -26.77
CA ALA A 209 8.04 -1.27 -25.79
C ALA A 209 8.02 -0.64 -24.40
N GLU A 210 8.15 0.68 -24.30
CA GLU A 210 8.10 1.39 -23.03
C GLU A 210 6.71 1.35 -22.38
N LEU A 211 5.65 1.54 -23.16
CA LEU A 211 4.27 1.43 -22.68
C LEU A 211 3.98 0.03 -22.14
N VAL A 212 4.36 -1.03 -22.87
CA VAL A 212 4.16 -2.43 -22.45
C VAL A 212 4.90 -2.68 -21.14
N ARG A 213 6.15 -2.23 -21.04
CA ARG A 213 6.97 -2.37 -19.83
C ARG A 213 6.33 -1.66 -18.64
N LYS A 214 5.88 -0.41 -18.80
CA LYS A 214 5.28 0.40 -17.72
C LYS A 214 3.96 -0.20 -17.25
N THR A 215 3.08 -0.58 -18.18
CA THR A 215 1.79 -1.20 -17.85
C THR A 215 1.98 -2.54 -17.15
N SER A 216 2.90 -3.38 -17.63
CA SER A 216 3.24 -4.66 -16.98
C SER A 216 3.79 -4.47 -15.56
N GLN A 217 4.64 -3.46 -15.35
CA GLN A 217 5.15 -3.11 -14.01
C GLN A 217 4.04 -2.66 -13.07
N ASN A 218 3.08 -1.87 -13.56
CA ASN A 218 1.94 -1.45 -12.76
C ASN A 218 1.07 -2.66 -12.39
N VAL A 219 0.77 -3.56 -13.33
CA VAL A 219 -0.01 -4.79 -13.06
C VAL A 219 0.66 -5.63 -11.97
N ALA A 220 1.99 -5.80 -12.02
CA ALA A 220 2.73 -6.51 -10.98
C ALA A 220 2.63 -5.81 -9.62
N SER A 221 2.83 -4.49 -9.57
CA SER A 221 2.70 -3.69 -8.34
C SER A 221 1.31 -3.79 -7.70
N TYR A 222 0.25 -3.72 -8.51
CA TYR A 222 -1.12 -3.91 -8.01
C TYR A 222 -1.36 -5.34 -7.53
N SER A 223 -0.76 -6.34 -8.18
CA SER A 223 -0.84 -7.72 -7.72
C SER A 223 -0.20 -7.92 -6.35
N ASP A 224 0.96 -7.30 -6.11
CA ASP A 224 1.63 -7.34 -4.81
C ASP A 224 0.79 -6.64 -3.74
N GLN A 225 0.22 -5.45 -4.03
CA GLN A 225 -0.65 -4.74 -3.08
C GLN A 225 -1.94 -5.49 -2.74
N ILE A 226 -2.50 -6.26 -3.69
CA ILE A 226 -3.66 -7.10 -3.44
C ILE A 226 -3.29 -8.26 -2.51
N ALA A 227 -2.12 -8.88 -2.70
CA ALA A 227 -1.64 -9.94 -1.82
C ALA A 227 -1.38 -9.43 -0.39
N ASP A 228 -0.76 -8.24 -0.25
CA ASP A 228 -0.56 -7.61 1.05
C ASP A 228 -1.89 -7.27 1.74
N ALA A 229 -2.90 -6.84 0.97
CA ALA A 229 -4.24 -6.58 1.49
C ALA A 229 -4.95 -7.86 1.94
N GLU A 230 -4.77 -8.97 1.20
CA GLU A 230 -5.27 -10.30 1.58
C GLU A 230 -4.66 -10.77 2.90
N GLU A 231 -3.34 -10.69 3.04
CA GLU A 231 -2.66 -11.04 4.30
C GLU A 231 -3.13 -10.17 5.48
N THR A 232 -3.42 -8.89 5.23
CA THR A 232 -3.97 -7.98 6.25
C THR A 232 -5.39 -8.37 6.65
N ILE A 233 -6.24 -8.75 5.70
CA ILE A 233 -7.60 -9.21 5.97
C ILE A 233 -7.56 -10.49 6.82
N ASP A 234 -6.73 -11.47 6.47
CA ASP A 234 -6.59 -12.73 7.21
C ASP A 234 -6.13 -12.49 8.66
N ALA A 235 -5.22 -11.53 8.86
CA ALA A 235 -4.75 -11.13 10.19
C ALA A 235 -5.87 -10.46 11.01
N LEU A 236 -6.66 -9.57 10.39
CA LEU A 236 -7.79 -8.91 11.04
C LEU A 236 -8.90 -9.90 11.39
N GLU A 237 -9.18 -10.89 10.53
CA GLU A 237 -10.12 -11.98 10.84
C GLU A 237 -9.68 -12.77 12.07
N SER A 238 -8.39 -13.12 12.15
CA SER A 238 -7.83 -13.81 13.31
C SER A 238 -7.95 -12.98 14.60
N MET A 239 -7.76 -11.66 14.52
CA MET A 239 -7.93 -10.75 15.66
C MET A 239 -9.40 -10.65 16.09
N ILE A 240 -10.33 -10.62 15.15
CA ILE A 240 -11.77 -10.60 15.43
C ILE A 240 -12.18 -11.89 16.17
N ASP A 241 -11.71 -13.05 15.72
CA ASP A 241 -11.98 -14.34 16.36
C ASP A 241 -11.47 -14.36 17.82
N GLU A 242 -10.29 -13.80 18.08
CA GLU A 242 -9.73 -13.68 19.44
C GLU A 242 -10.57 -12.73 20.31
N GLN A 243 -10.94 -11.56 19.77
CA GLN A 243 -11.81 -10.60 20.45
C GLN A 243 -13.20 -11.17 20.76
N GLU A 244 -13.78 -12.00 19.88
CA GLU A 244 -15.05 -12.67 20.13
C GLU A 244 -14.97 -13.65 21.32
N GLN A 245 -13.87 -14.40 21.42
CA GLN A 245 -13.63 -15.30 22.55
C GLN A 245 -13.51 -14.52 23.88
N ASP A 246 -12.77 -13.41 23.88
CA ASP A 246 -12.61 -12.56 25.04
C ASP A 246 -13.94 -11.90 25.46
N ILE A 247 -14.71 -11.41 24.50
CA ILE A 247 -16.05 -10.85 24.73
C ILE A 247 -16.96 -11.92 25.34
N ALA A 248 -16.96 -13.15 24.82
CA ALA A 248 -17.76 -14.24 25.35
C ALA A 248 -17.36 -14.60 26.80
N ALA A 249 -16.06 -14.62 27.09
CA ALA A 249 -15.56 -14.85 28.44
C ALA A 249 -15.98 -13.74 29.42
N LEU A 250 -15.88 -12.46 29.00
CA LEU A 250 -16.32 -11.30 29.78
C LEU A 250 -17.83 -11.28 30.01
N GLN A 251 -18.62 -11.65 29.00
CA GLN A 251 -20.08 -11.78 29.13
C GLN A 251 -20.45 -12.80 30.20
N LYS A 252 -19.82 -13.98 30.17
CA LYS A 252 -20.04 -15.02 31.16
C LYS A 252 -19.69 -14.54 32.57
N GLN A 253 -18.55 -13.88 32.74
CA GLN A 253 -18.15 -13.30 34.04
C GLN A 253 -19.18 -12.28 34.54
N TYR A 254 -19.64 -11.40 33.66
CA TYR A 254 -20.64 -10.38 34.00
C TYR A 254 -21.98 -10.99 34.42
N GLU A 255 -22.45 -12.03 33.72
CA GLU A 255 -23.67 -12.76 34.06
C GLU A 255 -23.58 -13.47 35.41
N GLU A 256 -22.45 -14.10 35.70
CA GLU A 256 -22.18 -14.73 37.00
C GLU A 256 -22.20 -13.70 38.15
N GLU A 257 -21.62 -12.52 37.93
CA GLU A 257 -21.64 -11.41 38.89
C GLU A 257 -23.07 -10.89 39.16
N LEU A 258 -23.86 -10.70 38.09
CA LEU A 258 -25.26 -10.30 38.21
C LEU A 258 -26.11 -11.37 38.90
N ALA A 259 -25.89 -12.66 38.61
CA ALA A 259 -26.59 -13.75 39.25
C ALA A 259 -26.31 -13.77 40.76
N LYS A 260 -25.05 -13.63 41.17
CA LYS A 260 -24.68 -13.52 42.60
C LYS A 260 -25.35 -12.32 43.27
N SER A 261 -25.37 -11.16 42.61
CA SER A 261 -26.02 -9.95 43.14
C SER A 261 -27.55 -10.11 43.29
N ARG A 262 -28.25 -10.68 42.29
CA ARG A 262 -29.69 -11.00 42.41
C ARG A 262 -29.96 -12.01 43.52
N LEU A 263 -29.09 -13.01 43.67
CA LEU A 263 -29.21 -14.00 44.72
C LEU A 263 -28.99 -13.38 46.11
N ALA A 264 -28.17 -12.35 46.27
CA ALA A 264 -28.08 -11.59 47.52
C ALA A 264 -29.40 -10.91 47.86
N ALA A 265 -29.96 -10.16 46.92
CA ALA A 265 -31.13 -9.29 47.13
C ALA A 265 -32.41 -10.05 47.52
N GLN A 266 -32.56 -11.32 47.14
CA GLN A 266 -33.75 -12.13 47.39
C GLN A 266 -33.67 -13.00 48.68
N SER A 267 -32.76 -12.69 49.60
CA SER A 267 -32.59 -13.44 50.85
C SER A 267 -33.65 -13.08 51.90
N SER A 268 -34.17 -14.07 52.63
CA SER A 268 -34.93 -13.82 53.86
C SER A 268 -33.97 -13.74 55.06
N TRP A 269 -34.22 -12.81 55.97
CA TRP A 269 -33.29 -12.45 57.03
C TRP A 269 -33.80 -12.91 58.40
N ARG A 270 -32.93 -13.55 59.18
CA ARG A 270 -33.15 -13.88 60.59
C ARG A 270 -32.81 -12.67 61.45
N ASP A 271 -33.44 -12.57 62.62
CA ASP A 271 -33.07 -11.58 63.62
C ASP A 271 -31.75 -11.99 64.28
N ILE A 272 -30.87 -11.02 64.57
CA ILE A 272 -29.58 -11.32 65.19
C ILE A 272 -29.72 -11.92 66.59
N SER A 273 -30.81 -11.62 67.30
CA SER A 273 -31.14 -12.23 68.58
C SER A 273 -31.42 -13.75 68.49
N GLU A 274 -31.68 -14.28 67.30
CA GLU A 274 -31.87 -15.71 67.06
C GLU A 274 -30.56 -16.45 66.80
N VAL A 275 -29.44 -15.72 66.60
CA VAL A 275 -28.12 -16.29 66.36
C VAL A 275 -27.41 -16.51 67.68
N LYS A 276 -26.96 -17.75 67.92
CA LYS A 276 -26.07 -18.08 69.04
C LYS A 276 -24.63 -18.08 68.54
N PHE A 277 -23.80 -17.24 69.15
CA PHE A 277 -22.37 -17.21 68.91
C PHE A 277 -21.64 -18.15 69.87
N GLU A 278 -20.73 -18.95 69.35
CA GLU A 278 -19.97 -19.94 70.10
C GLU A 278 -18.68 -19.35 70.69
N GLU A 279 -18.14 -20.02 71.71
CA GLU A 279 -16.86 -19.66 72.32
C GLU A 279 -15.73 -19.84 71.28
N GLY A 280 -15.24 -18.72 70.75
CA GLY A 280 -14.22 -18.67 69.69
C GLY A 280 -14.65 -17.96 68.40
N ASP A 281 -15.95 -17.74 68.20
CA ASP A 281 -16.48 -17.03 67.02
C ASP A 281 -15.94 -15.61 66.89
N ARG A 282 -15.79 -14.91 68.03
CA ARG A 282 -15.19 -13.57 68.11
C ARG A 282 -13.76 -13.55 67.57
N MET A 283 -12.94 -14.50 67.99
CA MET A 283 -11.54 -14.62 67.57
C MET A 283 -11.45 -15.00 66.09
N LEU A 284 -12.33 -15.89 65.63
CA LEU A 284 -12.41 -16.30 64.24
C LEU A 284 -12.79 -15.13 63.31
N LEU A 285 -13.83 -14.38 63.68
CA LEU A 285 -14.28 -13.22 62.92
C LEU A 285 -13.23 -12.11 62.89
N ALA A 286 -12.60 -11.80 64.03
CA ALA A 286 -11.55 -10.78 64.11
C ALA A 286 -10.34 -11.12 63.23
N ASN A 287 -9.90 -12.38 63.20
CA ASN A 287 -8.80 -12.80 62.34
C ASN A 287 -9.17 -12.84 60.86
N LEU A 288 -10.43 -13.10 60.51
CA LEU A 288 -10.89 -12.95 59.13
C LEU A 288 -10.89 -11.48 58.70
N ILE A 289 -11.42 -10.57 59.53
CA ILE A 289 -11.41 -9.13 59.27
C ILE A 289 -9.98 -8.63 59.08
N TYR A 290 -9.03 -9.10 59.89
CA TYR A 290 -7.62 -8.80 59.72
C TYR A 290 -7.08 -9.22 58.35
N CYS A 291 -7.43 -10.43 57.88
CA CYS A 291 -6.98 -10.93 56.59
C CYS A 291 -7.60 -10.17 55.39
N GLU A 292 -8.87 -9.80 55.48
CA GLU A 292 -9.63 -9.21 54.36
C GLU A 292 -9.57 -7.67 54.33
N ALA A 293 -9.50 -7.02 55.49
CA ALA A 293 -9.62 -5.58 55.65
C ALA A 293 -8.65 -4.99 56.69
N GLY A 294 -7.59 -5.70 57.09
CA GLY A 294 -6.65 -5.23 58.11
C GLY A 294 -5.93 -3.91 57.77
N ALA A 295 -5.78 -3.58 56.49
CA ALA A 295 -5.21 -2.32 55.99
C ALA A 295 -6.26 -1.24 55.64
N GLU A 296 -7.54 -1.57 55.73
CA GLU A 296 -8.66 -0.66 55.46
C GLU A 296 -8.99 0.20 56.70
N PRO A 297 -9.68 1.36 56.54
CA PRO A 297 -10.13 2.15 57.68
C PRO A 297 -11.05 1.33 58.59
N TYR A 298 -11.20 1.76 59.85
CA TYR A 298 -12.04 1.07 60.83
C TYR A 298 -13.47 0.80 60.33
N SER A 299 -14.05 1.75 59.58
CA SER A 299 -15.34 1.57 58.92
C SER A 299 -15.35 0.42 57.91
N GLY A 300 -14.26 0.19 57.17
CA GLY A 300 -14.10 -0.95 56.27
C GLY A 300 -13.95 -2.28 57.01
N GLN A 301 -13.26 -2.29 58.16
CA GLN A 301 -13.15 -3.46 59.04
C GLN A 301 -14.52 -3.88 59.59
N VAL A 302 -15.30 -2.91 60.10
CA VAL A 302 -16.70 -3.13 60.55
C VAL A 302 -17.57 -3.61 59.40
N ALA A 303 -17.39 -3.06 58.19
CA ALA A 303 -18.17 -3.44 57.02
C ALA A 303 -17.94 -4.89 56.56
N VAL A 304 -16.70 -5.37 56.56
CA VAL A 304 -16.38 -6.78 56.28
C VAL A 304 -16.95 -7.70 57.37
N GLY A 305 -16.83 -7.31 58.64
CA GLY A 305 -17.45 -8.03 59.75
C GLY A 305 -18.97 -8.11 59.59
N ALA A 306 -19.61 -6.99 59.25
CA ALA A 306 -21.05 -6.91 59.01
C ALA A 306 -21.49 -7.77 57.83
N VAL A 307 -20.70 -7.92 56.75
CA VAL A 307 -21.01 -8.87 55.66
C VAL A 307 -21.06 -10.31 56.16
N VAL A 308 -20.10 -10.73 56.99
CA VAL A 308 -20.07 -12.08 57.55
C VAL A 308 -21.32 -12.32 58.41
N ILE A 309 -21.66 -11.37 59.28
CA ILE A 309 -22.87 -11.45 60.11
C ILE A 309 -24.13 -11.43 59.25
N ASN A 310 -24.18 -10.60 58.21
CA ASN A 310 -25.30 -10.55 57.28
C ASN A 310 -25.50 -11.89 56.55
N ARG A 311 -24.42 -12.58 56.18
CA ARG A 311 -24.50 -13.96 55.68
C ARG A 311 -25.05 -14.88 56.76
N VAL A 312 -24.53 -14.82 57.99
CA VAL A 312 -25.05 -15.62 59.11
C VAL A 312 -26.53 -15.39 59.35
N LEU A 313 -27.07 -14.20 59.10
CA LEU A 313 -28.48 -13.86 59.24
C LEU A 313 -29.34 -14.26 58.02
N SER A 314 -28.77 -14.30 56.83
CA SER A 314 -29.49 -14.68 55.62
C SER A 314 -29.80 -16.19 55.59
N SER A 315 -31.00 -16.56 55.17
CA SER A 315 -31.42 -17.95 54.99
C SER A 315 -30.67 -18.71 53.89
N ARG A 316 -29.89 -17.99 53.07
CA ARG A 316 -29.13 -18.55 51.94
C ARG A 316 -27.74 -19.04 52.32
N TYR A 317 -27.26 -18.68 53.51
CA TYR A 317 -25.93 -19.06 53.99
C TYR A 317 -26.06 -19.85 55.30
N PRO A 318 -24.99 -20.54 55.72
CA PRO A 318 -24.94 -21.19 57.02
C PRO A 318 -25.29 -20.22 58.16
N ASN A 319 -25.92 -20.74 59.21
CA ASN A 319 -26.40 -19.97 60.35
C ASN A 319 -25.35 -19.80 61.48
N THR A 320 -24.08 -20.09 61.20
CA THR A 320 -22.96 -19.97 62.15
C THR A 320 -21.79 -19.24 61.51
N ILE A 321 -21.02 -18.49 62.31
CA ILE A 321 -19.84 -17.75 61.82
C ILE A 321 -18.83 -18.72 61.19
N VAL A 322 -18.54 -19.84 61.86
CA VAL A 322 -17.69 -20.91 61.32
C VAL A 322 -18.22 -21.42 59.97
N GLY A 323 -19.53 -21.68 59.87
CA GLY A 323 -20.14 -22.18 58.65
C GLY A 323 -20.02 -21.21 57.48
N VAL A 324 -20.18 -19.91 57.72
CA VAL A 324 -20.03 -18.86 56.69
C VAL A 324 -18.57 -18.69 56.28
N ILE A 325 -17.65 -18.63 57.24
CA ILE A 325 -16.22 -18.39 56.97
C ILE A 325 -15.61 -19.57 56.22
N TYR A 326 -15.91 -20.81 56.61
CA TYR A 326 -15.40 -22.02 55.97
C TYR A 326 -16.24 -22.50 54.79
N GLN A 327 -17.26 -21.74 54.36
CA GLN A 327 -18.02 -22.09 53.18
C GLN A 327 -17.10 -22.08 51.94
N ASN A 328 -17.16 -23.18 51.18
CA ASN A 328 -16.24 -23.44 50.08
C ASN A 328 -16.09 -22.24 49.13
N LYS A 329 -14.85 -21.75 48.96
CA LYS A 329 -14.45 -20.63 48.07
C LYS A 329 -15.10 -19.26 48.35
N GLN A 330 -15.59 -19.00 49.57
CA GLN A 330 -16.20 -17.70 49.91
C GLN A 330 -15.21 -16.62 50.37
N PHE A 331 -14.09 -17.03 50.98
CA PHE A 331 -13.02 -16.16 51.45
C PHE A 331 -11.67 -16.75 51.04
N SER A 332 -10.85 -16.00 50.30
CA SER A 332 -9.55 -16.47 49.79
C SER A 332 -8.58 -16.88 50.90
N PRO A 333 -8.43 -16.12 52.01
CA PRO A 333 -7.48 -16.43 53.10
C PRO A 333 -7.74 -17.75 53.82
N VAL A 334 -8.96 -18.29 53.73
CA VAL A 334 -9.34 -19.58 54.31
C VAL A 334 -8.72 -20.74 53.54
N ASN A 335 -8.74 -20.67 52.20
CA ASN A 335 -8.20 -21.72 51.34
C ASN A 335 -6.67 -21.68 51.27
N ASP A 336 -6.09 -20.47 51.30
CA ASP A 336 -4.64 -20.25 51.20
C ASP A 336 -3.91 -20.41 52.55
N GLY A 337 -4.61 -20.88 53.60
CA GLY A 337 -4.06 -21.13 54.94
C GLY A 337 -3.67 -19.89 55.75
N HIS A 338 -3.84 -18.68 55.19
CA HIS A 338 -3.50 -17.41 55.85
C HIS A 338 -4.34 -17.16 57.10
N LEU A 339 -5.64 -17.49 57.05
CA LEU A 339 -6.50 -17.40 58.23
C LEU A 339 -6.04 -18.35 59.34
N ALA A 340 -5.64 -19.58 59.00
CA ALA A 340 -5.13 -20.54 59.96
C ALA A 340 -3.84 -20.03 60.64
N LEU A 341 -2.95 -19.39 59.87
CA LEU A 341 -1.75 -18.74 60.40
C LEU A 341 -2.07 -17.54 61.28
N ALA A 342 -3.08 -16.74 60.90
CA ALA A 342 -3.53 -15.60 61.70
C ALA A 342 -4.09 -16.06 63.06
N LEU A 343 -4.93 -17.10 63.06
CA LEU A 343 -5.50 -17.71 64.27
C LEU A 343 -4.46 -18.34 65.19
N ALA A 344 -3.49 -19.07 64.64
CA ALA A 344 -2.45 -19.73 65.43
C ALA A 344 -1.52 -18.75 66.16
N ASN A 345 -1.40 -17.51 65.66
CA ASN A 345 -0.49 -16.50 66.19
C ASN A 345 -1.23 -15.26 66.75
N ASP A 346 -2.57 -15.31 66.84
CA ASP A 346 -3.45 -14.20 67.22
C ASP A 346 -3.05 -12.85 66.59
N ARG A 347 -2.99 -12.82 65.24
CA ARG A 347 -2.51 -11.63 64.50
C ARG A 347 -3.54 -10.51 64.37
N ALA A 348 -4.79 -10.76 64.76
CA ALA A 348 -5.84 -9.76 64.72
C ALA A 348 -5.51 -8.57 65.63
N THR A 349 -5.59 -7.35 65.08
CA THR A 349 -5.37 -6.13 65.84
C THR A 349 -6.54 -5.87 66.79
N ALA A 350 -6.32 -5.02 67.80
CA ALA A 350 -7.40 -4.58 68.70
C ALA A 350 -8.59 -3.95 67.93
N SER A 351 -8.31 -3.26 66.81
CA SER A 351 -9.35 -2.71 65.94
C SER A 351 -10.18 -3.79 65.24
N CYS A 352 -9.56 -4.90 64.81
CA CYS A 352 -10.28 -6.02 64.19
C CYS A 352 -11.18 -6.73 65.22
N TYR A 353 -10.72 -6.86 66.46
CA TYR A 353 -11.52 -7.39 67.57
C TYR A 353 -12.72 -6.49 67.89
N GLN A 354 -12.51 -5.18 67.95
CA GLN A 354 -13.60 -4.23 68.18
C GLN A 354 -14.60 -4.25 67.02
N ALA A 355 -14.13 -4.32 65.77
CA ALA A 355 -15.00 -4.44 64.60
C ALA A 355 -15.80 -5.75 64.58
N ALA A 356 -15.20 -6.86 65.04
CA ALA A 356 -15.90 -8.14 65.21
C ALA A 356 -17.00 -8.05 66.28
N ASP A 357 -16.71 -7.43 67.43
CA ASP A 357 -17.70 -7.21 68.50
C ASP A 357 -18.86 -6.34 68.03
N GLU A 358 -18.56 -5.26 67.31
CA GLU A 358 -19.57 -4.37 66.73
C GLU A 358 -20.45 -5.12 65.73
N ALA A 359 -19.86 -5.86 64.79
CA ALA A 359 -20.62 -6.65 63.84
C ALA A 359 -21.49 -7.71 64.52
N MET A 360 -20.94 -8.46 65.50
CA MET A 360 -21.66 -9.49 66.25
C MET A 360 -22.80 -8.92 67.11
N SER A 361 -22.71 -7.65 67.52
CA SER A 361 -23.81 -6.93 68.20
C SER A 361 -24.88 -6.40 67.24
N GLY A 362 -24.67 -6.53 65.93
CA GLY A 362 -25.62 -6.11 64.89
C GLY A 362 -25.37 -4.71 64.35
N VAL A 363 -24.25 -4.07 64.70
CA VAL A 363 -23.85 -2.81 64.09
C VAL A 363 -23.47 -3.06 62.63
N THR A 364 -24.14 -2.37 61.72
CA THR A 364 -23.86 -2.43 60.29
C THR A 364 -23.81 -1.03 59.69
N ASN A 365 -22.78 -0.76 58.91
CA ASN A 365 -22.64 0.43 58.06
C ASN A 365 -22.82 0.11 56.56
N VAL A 366 -23.18 -1.14 56.25
CA VAL A 366 -23.43 -1.65 54.90
C VAL A 366 -24.84 -2.24 54.76
N GLY A 367 -25.73 -1.97 55.72
CA GLY A 367 -27.08 -2.52 55.74
C GLY A 367 -27.07 -4.04 55.63
N HIS A 368 -27.75 -4.57 54.61
CA HIS A 368 -27.94 -5.99 54.32
C HIS A 368 -27.01 -6.53 53.22
N CYS A 369 -25.89 -5.86 52.91
CA CYS A 369 -24.92 -6.38 51.94
C CYS A 369 -24.33 -7.72 52.41
N VAL A 370 -24.29 -8.71 51.51
CA VAL A 370 -23.74 -10.06 51.78
C VAL A 370 -22.52 -10.36 50.92
N TYR A 371 -22.14 -9.43 50.03
CA TYR A 371 -20.90 -9.51 49.26
C TYR A 371 -20.09 -8.23 49.44
N PHE A 372 -18.78 -8.39 49.35
CA PHE A 372 -17.86 -7.27 49.16
C PHE A 372 -16.80 -7.66 48.14
N ARG A 373 -16.23 -6.67 47.47
CA ARG A 373 -15.12 -6.82 46.52
C ARG A 373 -14.45 -5.47 46.30
N THR A 374 -13.35 -5.45 45.55
CA THR A 374 -12.82 -4.22 44.98
C THR A 374 -13.84 -3.58 44.02
N PRO A 375 -14.12 -2.27 44.10
CA PRO A 375 -15.13 -1.59 43.29
C PRO A 375 -15.07 -1.93 41.81
N ILE A 376 -16.22 -2.32 41.26
CA ILE A 376 -16.47 -2.44 39.82
C ILE A 376 -17.76 -1.66 39.49
N PRO A 377 -17.82 -0.87 38.42
CA PRO A 377 -19.09 -0.32 37.90
C PRO A 377 -20.18 -1.39 37.62
N GLY A 378 -21.43 -0.98 37.43
CA GLY A 378 -22.56 -1.91 37.27
C GLY A 378 -23.02 -2.65 38.56
N ILE A 379 -22.14 -2.79 39.56
CA ILE A 379 -22.53 -3.17 40.92
C ILE A 379 -22.72 -1.90 41.75
N ASN A 380 -23.99 -1.52 41.93
CA ASN A 380 -24.37 -0.45 42.83
C ASN A 380 -24.38 -0.97 44.27
N GLY A 381 -23.62 -0.33 45.13
CA GLY A 381 -23.41 -0.76 46.51
C GLY A 381 -22.79 0.34 47.37
N ILE A 382 -22.67 0.09 48.66
CA ILE A 382 -22.09 1.03 49.62
C ILE A 382 -20.57 0.96 49.50
N ARG A 383 -19.88 2.10 49.32
CA ARG A 383 -18.42 2.16 49.17
C ARG A 383 -17.78 2.59 50.48
N ILE A 384 -16.90 1.75 51.02
CA ILE A 384 -16.17 2.02 52.27
C ILE A 384 -14.74 1.50 52.09
N GLY A 385 -13.75 2.39 52.22
CA GLY A 385 -12.36 2.04 51.93
C GLY A 385 -12.16 1.62 50.46
N GLY A 386 -11.31 0.63 50.25
CA GLY A 386 -11.02 -0.02 48.97
C GLY A 386 -12.09 -1.01 48.48
N HIS A 387 -13.27 -1.08 49.12
CA HIS A 387 -14.31 -2.07 48.82
C HIS A 387 -15.66 -1.46 48.42
N VAL A 388 -16.41 -2.20 47.59
CA VAL A 388 -17.84 -2.03 47.35
C VAL A 388 -18.59 -3.19 48.00
N PHE A 389 -19.63 -2.86 48.77
CA PHE A 389 -20.49 -3.79 49.50
C PHE A 389 -21.87 -3.83 48.84
N TYR A 390 -22.40 -5.03 48.54
CA TYR A 390 -23.67 -5.21 47.82
C TYR A 390 -24.44 -6.46 48.24
#